data_AF-A0A3D5R9Q0-F1
#
_entry.id   AF-A0A3D5R9Q0-F1
#
_cell.length_a   1.000
_cell.length_b   1.000
_cell.length_c   1.000
_cell.angle_alpha   90.00
_cell.angle_beta   90.00
_cell.angle_gamma   90.00
#
_symmetry.space_group_name_H-M   'P 1'
#
loop_
_entity.id
_entity.type
_entity.pdbx_description
1 polymer ?
#
loop_
_entity_poly.entity_id
_entity_poly.type
_entity_poly.pdbx_seq_one_letter_code
_entity_poly.pdbx_strand_id
1 'polypeptide(L)'
;MKYYNKPSVYATEYEPPPKPATGDLWKEVIADMEARRDMGIAKYGTPLQTFNGRDPLIDAYQEALDLAVYLKQAIMERQEDES
;
A
#
# COMPACT_ATOMS: atom_id res chain seq x y z
N MET A 1 10.11 -14.45 -20.24
CA MET A 1 10.36 -13.72 -18.99
C MET A 1 10.53 -14.75 -17.88
N LYS A 2 11.75 -15.02 -17.41
CA LYS A 2 12.00 -16.01 -16.35
C LYS A 2 11.75 -15.31 -15.01
N TYR A 3 10.78 -15.78 -14.23
CA TYR A 3 10.52 -15.28 -12.89
C TYR A 3 11.77 -15.54 -12.02
N TYR A 4 12.50 -14.48 -11.70
CA TYR A 4 13.69 -14.55 -10.86
C TYR A 4 13.27 -14.69 -9.40
N ASN A 5 13.39 -15.92 -8.88
CA ASN A 5 13.41 -16.20 -7.46
C ASN A 5 14.73 -15.67 -6.87
N LYS A 6 14.77 -14.38 -6.50
CA LYS A 6 15.84 -13.86 -5.65
C LYS A 6 15.43 -14.15 -4.19
N PRO A 7 16.17 -14.98 -3.45
CA PRO A 7 15.85 -15.24 -2.05
C PRO A 7 15.87 -13.91 -1.28
N SER A 8 14.79 -13.67 -0.54
CA SER A 8 14.73 -12.64 0.50
C SER A 8 15.92 -12.85 1.44
N VAL A 9 16.66 -11.79 1.73
CA VAL A 9 17.76 -11.77 2.71
C VAL A 9 17.32 -12.15 4.14
N TYR A 10 16.01 -12.36 4.36
CA TYR A 10 15.41 -12.72 5.64
C TYR A 10 14.70 -14.08 5.66
N ALA A 11 14.63 -14.82 4.54
CA ALA A 11 13.95 -16.11 4.51
C ALA A 11 14.93 -17.24 4.89
N THR A 12 14.91 -17.65 6.16
CA THR A 12 15.70 -18.79 6.65
C THR A 12 15.01 -20.14 6.42
N GLU A 13 13.77 -20.16 5.92
CA GLU A 13 12.98 -21.37 5.68
C GLU A 13 12.47 -21.46 4.25
N TYR A 14 12.34 -22.69 3.74
CA TYR A 14 11.80 -22.97 2.42
C TYR A 14 10.31 -22.67 2.37
N GLU A 15 9.92 -21.70 1.55
CA GLU A 15 8.52 -21.47 1.22
C GLU A 15 8.07 -22.35 0.04
N PRO A 16 6.87 -22.95 0.10
CA PRO A 16 6.35 -23.74 -1.02
C PRO A 16 6.07 -22.85 -2.24
N PRO A 17 6.10 -23.41 -3.46
CA PRO A 17 5.77 -22.65 -4.66
C PRO A 17 4.33 -22.11 -4.58
N PRO A 18 4.06 -20.93 -5.17
CA PRO A 18 2.72 -20.35 -5.20
C PRO A 18 1.77 -21.29 -5.96
N LYS A 19 0.53 -21.39 -5.46
CA LYS A 19 -0.56 -22.12 -6.13
C LYS A 19 -1.34 -21.15 -7.02
N PRO A 20 -1.82 -21.58 -8.20
CA PRO A 20 -2.72 -20.75 -9.00
C PRO A 20 -3.93 -20.30 -8.17
N ALA A 21 -4.25 -19.01 -8.27
CA ALA A 21 -5.40 -18.38 -7.64
C ALA A 21 -6.14 -17.52 -8.66
N THR A 22 -7.17 -16.79 -8.22
CA THR A 22 -7.99 -15.91 -9.07
C THR A 22 -7.61 -14.45 -8.90
N GLY A 23 -7.93 -13.63 -9.91
CA GLY A 23 -7.72 -12.19 -9.88
C GLY A 23 -6.34 -11.73 -10.37
N ASP A 24 -6.21 -10.41 -10.53
CA ASP A 24 -4.98 -9.73 -10.90
C ASP A 24 -4.77 -8.56 -9.93
N LEU A 25 -4.07 -8.83 -8.82
CA LEU A 25 -3.85 -7.84 -7.76
C LEU A 25 -3.16 -6.57 -8.26
N TRP A 26 -2.38 -6.65 -9.35
CA TRP A 26 -1.79 -5.45 -9.95
C TRP A 26 -2.84 -4.53 -10.54
N LYS A 27 -3.84 -5.09 -11.22
CA LYS A 27 -4.95 -4.28 -11.78
C LYS A 27 -5.78 -3.63 -10.69
N GLU A 28 -6.06 -4.36 -9.61
CA GLU A 28 -6.81 -3.81 -8.48
C GLU A 28 -6.05 -2.64 -7.84
N VAL A 29 -4.74 -2.81 -7.58
CA VAL A 29 -3.91 -1.71 -7.04
C VAL A 29 -3.83 -0.53 -7.99
N ILE A 30 -3.71 -0.76 -9.30
CA ILE A 30 -3.72 0.33 -10.29
C ILE A 30 -5.06 1.08 -10.27
N ALA A 31 -6.18 0.38 -10.14
CA ALA A 31 -7.50 1.00 -10.04
C ALA A 31 -7.63 1.87 -8.78
N ASP A 32 -7.15 1.39 -7.63
CA ASP A 32 -7.11 2.18 -6.40
C ASP A 32 -6.26 3.45 -6.54
N MET A 33 -5.12 3.36 -7.24
CA MET A 33 -4.24 4.51 -7.48
C MET A 33 -4.89 5.56 -8.39
N GLU A 34 -5.61 5.14 -9.43
CA GLU A 34 -6.37 6.06 -10.30
C GLU A 34 -7.50 6.74 -9.52
N ALA A 35 -8.25 6.00 -8.71
CA ALA A 35 -9.30 6.56 -7.87
C ALA A 35 -8.73 7.59 -6.87
N ARG A 36 -7.56 7.31 -6.28
CA ARG A 36 -6.88 8.22 -5.36
C ARG A 36 -6.38 9.49 -6.06
N ARG A 37 -5.86 9.35 -7.29
CA ARG A 37 -5.47 10.48 -8.16
C ARG A 37 -6.67 11.38 -8.44
N ASP A 38 -7.81 10.81 -8.86
CA ASP A 38 -9.01 11.57 -9.21
C ASP A 38 -9.62 12.29 -8.00
N MET A 39 -9.62 11.66 -6.83
CA MET A 39 -9.98 12.32 -5.57
C MET A 39 -9.09 13.52 -5.27
N GLY A 40 -7.76 13.39 -5.47
CA GLY A 40 -6.81 14.48 -5.29
C GLY A 40 -7.08 15.65 -6.25
N ILE A 41 -7.36 15.35 -7.51
CA ILE A 41 -7.72 16.35 -8.53
C ILE A 41 -9.03 17.06 -8.14
N ALA A 42 -10.04 16.31 -7.70
CA ALA A 42 -11.32 16.89 -7.27
C ALA A 42 -11.14 17.83 -6.05
N LYS A 43 -10.21 17.50 -5.14
CA LYS A 43 -9.95 18.29 -3.92
C LYS A 43 -9.08 19.53 -4.19
N TYR A 44 -8.06 19.42 -5.02
CA TYR A 44 -7.03 20.47 -5.19
C TYR A 44 -7.01 21.13 -6.58
N GLY A 45 -7.86 20.68 -7.50
CA GLY A 45 -8.02 21.24 -8.85
C GLY A 45 -6.93 20.82 -9.86
N THR A 46 -5.91 20.09 -9.44
CA THR A 46 -4.78 19.65 -10.29
C THR A 46 -4.24 18.30 -9.77
N PRO A 47 -3.66 17.44 -10.63
CA PRO A 47 -2.95 16.26 -10.16
C PRO A 47 -1.74 16.65 -9.29
N LEU A 48 -1.27 15.71 -8.48
CA LEU A 48 0.01 15.87 -7.79
C LEU A 48 1.14 15.99 -8.81
N GLN A 49 1.91 17.06 -8.71
CA GLN A 49 3.02 17.38 -9.61
C GLN A 49 4.32 17.55 -8.80
N THR A 50 5.45 17.24 -9.42
CA THR A 50 6.76 17.53 -8.82
C THR A 50 7.00 19.05 -8.75
N PHE A 51 7.89 19.49 -7.86
CA PHE A 51 8.25 20.90 -7.68
C PHE A 51 7.07 21.81 -7.29
N ASN A 52 6.08 21.28 -6.57
CA ASN A 52 4.90 22.00 -6.10
C ASN A 52 5.12 22.83 -4.81
N GLY A 53 6.38 22.97 -4.36
CA GLY A 53 6.75 23.71 -3.15
C GLY A 53 6.59 22.97 -1.83
N ARG A 54 6.14 21.70 -1.83
CA ARG A 54 6.08 20.84 -0.65
C ARG A 54 7.29 19.90 -0.57
N ASP A 55 7.59 19.45 0.64
CA ASP A 55 8.55 18.36 0.85
C ASP A 55 7.81 17.01 0.80
N PRO A 56 7.96 16.22 -0.28
CA PRO A 56 7.26 14.96 -0.44
C PRO A 56 7.68 13.91 0.60
N LEU A 57 8.87 14.02 1.21
CA LEU A 57 9.31 13.07 2.23
C LEU A 57 8.56 13.28 3.54
N ILE A 58 8.31 14.53 3.91
CA ILE A 58 7.52 14.88 5.09
C ILE A 58 6.06 14.47 4.89
N ASP A 59 5.49 14.74 3.71
CA ASP A 59 4.13 14.31 3.38
C ASP A 59 4.00 12.78 3.45
N ALA A 60 4.95 12.04 2.88
CA ALA A 60 4.95 10.58 2.95
C ALA A 60 5.11 10.04 4.38
N TYR A 61 5.91 10.69 5.22
CA TYR A 61 6.05 10.31 6.62
C TYR A 61 4.74 10.51 7.40
N GLN A 62 4.04 11.62 7.17
CA GLN A 62 2.74 11.88 7.79
C GLN A 62 1.69 10.85 7.37
N GLU A 63 1.60 10.53 6.08
CA GLU A 63 0.68 9.50 5.56
C GLU A 63 1.02 8.10 6.13
N ALA A 64 2.30 7.81 6.38
CA ALA A 64 2.71 6.56 7.05
C ALA A 64 2.29 6.51 8.53
N LEU A 65 2.28 7.64 9.23
CA LEU A 65 1.75 7.71 10.59
C LEU A 65 0.22 7.52 10.61
N ASP A 66 -0.50 8.09 9.65
CA ASP A 66 -1.94 7.88 9.50
C ASP A 66 -2.26 6.38 9.27
N LEU A 67 -1.49 5.72 8.40
CA LEU A 67 -1.57 4.26 8.23
C LEU A 67 -1.35 3.52 9.56
N ALA A 68 -0.34 3.88 10.34
CA ALA A 68 -0.04 3.23 11.61
C ALA A 68 -1.19 3.36 12.62
N VAL A 69 -1.88 4.50 12.64
CA VAL A 69 -3.07 4.71 13.48
C VAL A 69 -4.21 3.77 13.07
N TYR A 70 -4.52 3.65 11.77
CA TYR A 70 -5.55 2.73 11.30
C TYR A 70 -5.21 1.27 11.58
N LEU A 71 -3.95 0.87 11.44
CA LEU A 71 -3.50 -0.46 11.82
C LEU A 71 -3.70 -0.71 13.33
N LYS A 72 -3.38 0.27 14.18
CA LYS A 72 -3.58 0.16 15.62
C LYS A 72 -5.05 0.02 15.98
N GLN A 73 -5.94 0.77 15.34
CA GLN A 73 -7.38 0.63 15.49
C GLN A 73 -7.83 -0.79 15.15
N ALA A 74 -7.50 -1.30 13.96
CA ALA A 74 -7.91 -2.64 13.54
C ALA A 74 -7.38 -3.75 14.47
N ILE A 75 -6.19 -3.58 15.06
CA ILE A 75 -5.67 -4.50 16.08
C ILE A 75 -6.53 -4.47 17.34
N MET A 76 -6.89 -3.27 17.82
CA MET A 76 -7.70 -3.12 19.03
C MET A 76 -9.11 -3.67 18.83
N GLU A 77 -9.76 -3.37 17.72
CA GLU A 77 -11.11 -3.88 17.40
C GLU A 77 -11.12 -5.41 17.35
N ARG A 78 -10.11 -6.04 16.74
CA ARG A 78 -9.98 -7.51 16.74
C ARG A 78 -9.80 -8.12 18.13
N GLN A 79 -9.10 -7.42 19.03
CA GLN A 79 -8.91 -7.88 20.41
C GLN A 79 -10.22 -7.83 21.22
N GLU A 80 -11.07 -6.84 20.95
CA GLU A 80 -12.39 -6.73 21.59
C GLU A 80 -13.36 -7.80 21.06
N ASP A 81 -13.36 -8.07 19.75
CA ASP A 81 -14.22 -9.10 19.13
C ASP A 81 -13.88 -10.54 19.57
N GLU A 82 -12.66 -10.78 20.02
CA GLU A 82 -12.19 -12.08 20.53
C GLU A 82 -12.46 -12.28 22.04
N SER A 83 -12.97 -11.27 22.74
CA SER A 83 -13.24 -11.27 24.19
C SER A 83 -14.71 -11.48 24.57
#